data_AF-A0A954XJF0-F1
#
_entry.id   AF-A0A954XJF0-F1
#
_cell.length_a   1.000
_cell.length_b   1.000
_cell.length_c   1.000
_cell.angle_alpha   90.00
_cell.angle_beta   90.00
_cell.angle_gamma   90.00
#
_symmetry.space_group_name_H-M   'P 1'
#
loop_
_entity.id
_entity.type
_entity.pdbx_description
1 polymer ?
#
loop_
_entity_poly.entity_id
_entity_poly.type
_entity_poly.pdbx_seq_one_letter_code
_entity_poly.pdbx_strand_id
1 'polypeptide(L)'
;RSFLVEPFVIPTGSMAPTLMGRHKDVTCEKCGHDYLTGASSENEDARDLRTVIATVCPVCRYRMVLNPSENANQATFNGDRIVVSKFAYDLNDPKRWDVIVFKFPGNAKQNYIKRLVGLPNEVVRIFHGDIFVQPGGQGEFQIARKPEDKLLAMLQLVDDSRNVADELVDAGWPNRWQPWSPTDAISADNSATEALDGGRRYAIDASGKQDVWLRYHHVPPTLNDWRMIEAGQTPQPTNEGRGQLITDFYAYNAFISIPRGEANEYDPSIPPEEFSNRVKLGVDAPLSDAPNSEAWGMHWVGDLALEGEIDIKSDEGHLLLNLVEAGVNHTVRINVADGTVEMTRNNGEGEFDSATDSGVGANVRSGSTSIRGAGSYTVRFANVDDQLWLWVDGKLVEFDGPTTFVAGQDQNPKWSPQDPGDLAPAGVGASGLSIELNRLRIWRDLYYLAISDQPGYATGRSDYDLFRSNGQILEIFASPEKWASTDLFESRRAIEFVMEDRQYFPLGDNSPQSSDARLWRAPPYVERDMLLGKAVMIYWPHGWNRPVPFTPNVRRMGVIR
;
A
#
# COMPACT_ATOMS: atom_id res chain seq x y z
N ARG A 1 -26.34 -30.91 -10.23
CA ARG A 1 -25.18 -31.09 -9.32
C ARG A 1 -25.28 -29.99 -8.27
N SER A 2 -25.66 -30.33 -7.04
CA SER A 2 -26.24 -29.40 -6.06
C SER A 2 -25.26 -29.00 -4.95
N PHE A 3 -23.98 -28.80 -5.29
CA PHE A 3 -23.04 -28.25 -4.30
C PHE A 3 -23.22 -26.73 -4.27
N LEU A 4 -23.89 -26.26 -3.21
CA LEU A 4 -24.19 -24.85 -2.96
C LEU A 4 -22.91 -24.01 -2.80
N VAL A 5 -21.85 -24.67 -2.32
CA VAL A 5 -20.54 -24.09 -2.00
C VAL A 5 -19.43 -25.06 -2.43
N GLU A 6 -18.31 -24.54 -2.95
CA GLU A 6 -17.13 -25.32 -3.27
C GLU A 6 -15.87 -24.76 -2.59
N PRO A 7 -15.03 -25.62 -1.96
CA PRO A 7 -13.76 -25.20 -1.39
C PRO A 7 -12.66 -25.12 -2.45
N PHE A 8 -11.81 -24.08 -2.35
CA PHE A 8 -10.62 -23.91 -3.17
C PHE A 8 -9.39 -23.64 -2.31
N VAL A 9 -8.21 -24.02 -2.81
CA VAL A 9 -6.90 -23.62 -2.27
C VAL A 9 -6.30 -22.62 -3.26
N ILE A 10 -5.73 -21.52 -2.77
CA ILE A 10 -5.12 -20.50 -3.62
C ILE A 10 -3.61 -20.78 -3.76
N PRO A 11 -3.13 -21.25 -4.94
CA PRO A 11 -1.74 -21.64 -5.09
C PRO A 11 -0.80 -20.46 -5.37
N THR A 12 -1.29 -19.38 -5.99
CA THR A 12 -0.47 -18.25 -6.47
C THR A 12 -0.86 -16.94 -5.80
N GLY A 13 0.11 -16.05 -5.59
CA GLY A 13 -0.07 -14.80 -4.85
C GLY A 13 -0.64 -13.62 -5.64
N SER A 14 -1.31 -13.86 -6.77
CA SER A 14 -1.80 -12.76 -7.62
C SER A 14 -2.94 -11.95 -7.00
N MET A 15 -3.60 -12.50 -5.97
CA MET A 15 -4.64 -11.84 -5.20
C MET A 15 -4.16 -11.36 -3.83
N ALA A 16 -2.86 -11.46 -3.53
CA ALA A 16 -2.30 -10.87 -2.31
C ALA A 16 -2.40 -9.35 -2.43
N PRO A 17 -2.88 -8.62 -1.40
CA PRO A 17 -3.07 -9.04 0.00
C PRO A 17 -4.36 -9.81 0.31
N THR A 18 -5.41 -9.64 -0.48
CA THR A 18 -6.77 -10.12 -0.17
C THR A 18 -6.80 -11.62 0.04
N LEU A 19 -6.18 -12.38 -0.87
CA LEU A 19 -6.04 -13.83 -0.77
C LEU A 19 -4.59 -14.21 -1.00
N MET A 20 -3.99 -14.82 0.01
CA MET A 20 -2.60 -15.24 -0.05
C MET A 20 -2.47 -16.55 -0.82
N GLY A 21 -1.59 -16.54 -1.81
CA GLY A 21 -1.14 -17.76 -2.48
C GLY A 21 -0.24 -18.59 -1.58
N ARG A 22 0.53 -19.52 -2.15
CA ARG A 22 1.61 -20.16 -1.40
C ARG A 22 2.60 -19.09 -0.90
N HIS A 23 2.84 -19.06 0.42
CA HIS A 23 3.57 -17.98 1.11
C HIS A 23 4.26 -18.47 2.39
N LYS A 24 5.09 -17.63 3.00
CA LYS A 24 5.69 -17.83 4.33
C LYS A 24 5.28 -16.66 5.23
N ASP A 25 5.04 -16.94 6.51
CA ASP A 25 4.82 -15.91 7.54
C ASP A 25 6.12 -15.68 8.28
N VAL A 26 6.62 -14.45 8.28
CA VAL A 26 7.94 -14.14 8.83
C VAL A 26 7.86 -12.94 9.77
N THR A 27 8.70 -12.97 10.80
CA THR A 27 8.94 -11.83 11.68
C THR A 27 10.31 -11.28 11.36
N CYS A 28 10.40 -9.99 11.05
CA CYS A 28 11.68 -9.32 10.82
C CYS A 28 12.55 -9.40 12.08
N GLU A 29 13.75 -9.95 11.98
CA GLU A 29 14.68 -10.08 13.11
C GLU A 29 15.23 -8.74 13.63
N LYS A 30 15.15 -7.66 12.84
CA LYS A 30 15.65 -6.33 13.21
C LYS A 30 14.60 -5.48 13.90
N CYS A 31 13.41 -5.35 13.30
CA CYS A 31 12.36 -4.45 13.81
C CYS A 31 11.17 -5.19 14.45
N GLY A 32 11.16 -6.52 14.45
CA GLY A 32 10.08 -7.32 15.00
C GLY A 32 8.76 -7.27 14.22
N HIS A 33 8.74 -6.68 13.02
CA HIS A 33 7.53 -6.58 12.22
C HIS A 33 7.14 -7.94 11.62
N ASP A 34 5.88 -8.35 11.80
CA ASP A 34 5.31 -9.54 11.15
C ASP A 34 4.81 -9.21 9.74
N TYR A 35 5.26 -9.97 8.74
CA TYR A 35 4.84 -9.80 7.35
C TYR A 35 4.83 -11.13 6.59
N LEU A 36 4.24 -11.12 5.40
CA LEU A 36 4.10 -12.29 4.55
C LEU A 36 4.97 -12.13 3.31
N THR A 37 5.60 -13.22 2.89
CA THR A 37 6.41 -13.29 1.68
C THR A 37 5.93 -14.40 0.75
N GLY A 38 5.88 -14.13 -0.54
CA GLY A 38 5.40 -15.05 -1.55
C GLY A 38 6.34 -16.23 -1.72
N ALA A 39 5.75 -17.42 -1.90
CA ALA A 39 6.46 -18.67 -2.13
C ALA A 39 5.79 -19.48 -3.25
N SER A 40 5.12 -18.81 -4.19
CA SER A 40 4.38 -19.45 -5.29
C SER A 40 5.29 -20.29 -6.19
N SER A 41 6.57 -19.92 -6.33
CA SER A 41 7.59 -20.68 -7.06
C SER A 41 8.02 -21.99 -6.37
N GLU A 42 7.66 -22.19 -5.10
CA GLU A 42 7.89 -23.44 -4.37
C GLU A 42 6.75 -24.46 -4.58
N ASN A 43 5.79 -24.16 -5.47
CA ASN A 43 4.76 -25.11 -5.89
C ASN A 43 5.37 -26.20 -6.79
N GLU A 44 5.07 -27.48 -6.53
CA GLU A 44 5.60 -28.60 -7.32
C GLU A 44 5.13 -28.54 -8.78
N ASP A 45 3.97 -27.93 -9.03
CA ASP A 45 3.44 -27.66 -10.36
C ASP A 45 4.01 -26.38 -11.00
N ALA A 46 4.93 -25.67 -10.35
CA ALA A 46 5.54 -24.45 -10.89
C ALA A 46 6.41 -24.78 -12.10
N ARG A 47 6.33 -23.92 -13.13
CA ARG A 47 7.11 -24.07 -14.36
C ARG A 47 8.63 -23.99 -14.13
N ASP A 48 9.04 -23.13 -13.21
CA ASP A 48 10.42 -23.04 -12.69
C ASP A 48 10.36 -23.24 -11.18
N LEU A 49 10.77 -24.42 -10.72
CA LEU A 49 10.67 -24.83 -9.32
C LEU A 49 11.84 -24.26 -8.53
N ARG A 50 11.54 -23.35 -7.60
CA ARG A 50 12.53 -22.57 -6.84
C ARG A 50 12.27 -22.68 -5.35
N THR A 51 13.25 -22.31 -4.54
CA THR A 51 13.15 -22.16 -3.08
C THR A 51 13.42 -20.71 -2.71
N VAL A 52 12.57 -20.12 -1.88
CA VAL A 52 12.74 -18.76 -1.37
C VAL A 52 13.67 -18.78 -0.16
N ILE A 53 14.79 -18.07 -0.26
CA ILE A 53 15.90 -18.09 0.71
C ILE A 53 16.12 -16.76 1.44
N ALA A 54 15.53 -15.67 0.96
CA ALA A 54 15.57 -14.38 1.66
C ALA A 54 14.35 -13.54 1.32
N THR A 55 14.02 -12.58 2.18
CA THR A 55 12.90 -11.65 1.98
C THR A 55 13.20 -10.29 2.61
N VAL A 56 12.44 -9.27 2.22
CA VAL A 56 12.67 -7.87 2.63
C VAL A 56 11.50 -7.37 3.46
N CYS A 57 11.81 -6.87 4.66
CA CYS A 57 10.83 -6.27 5.55
C CYS A 57 10.22 -4.99 4.92
N PRO A 58 8.88 -4.80 4.96
CA PRO A 58 8.26 -3.59 4.41
C PRO A 58 8.59 -2.31 5.20
N VAL A 59 8.80 -2.43 6.51
CA VAL A 59 9.05 -1.29 7.40
C VAL A 59 10.51 -0.88 7.37
N CYS A 60 11.42 -1.72 7.85
CA CYS A 60 12.84 -1.35 7.99
C CYS A 60 13.71 -1.71 6.78
N ARG A 61 13.14 -2.34 5.74
CA ARG A 61 13.84 -2.83 4.53
C ARG A 61 15.00 -3.79 4.78
N TYR A 62 15.10 -4.33 5.99
CA TYR A 62 16.06 -5.36 6.29
C TYR A 62 15.81 -6.59 5.42
N ARG A 63 16.88 -7.07 4.78
CA ARG A 63 16.86 -8.29 3.98
C ARG A 63 17.22 -9.45 4.88
N MET A 64 16.21 -10.18 5.30
CA MET A 64 16.34 -11.32 6.21
C MET A 64 16.59 -12.60 5.42
N VAL A 65 17.65 -13.31 5.77
CA VAL A 65 17.92 -14.67 5.28
C VAL A 65 16.96 -15.66 5.96
N LEU A 66 16.45 -16.61 5.19
CA LEU A 66 15.54 -17.63 5.65
C LEU A 66 16.28 -18.97 5.80
N ASN A 67 16.17 -19.54 6.98
CA ASN A 67 16.59 -20.89 7.30
C ASN A 67 15.40 -21.70 7.89
N PRO A 68 14.52 -22.26 7.04
CA PRO A 68 13.36 -23.01 7.51
C PRO A 68 13.72 -24.30 8.26
N SER A 69 14.96 -24.79 8.14
CA SER A 69 15.43 -25.96 8.90
C SER A 69 15.62 -25.67 10.39
N GLU A 70 16.00 -24.42 10.73
CA GLU A 70 16.19 -23.97 12.11
C GLU A 70 14.98 -23.19 12.64
N ASN A 71 14.22 -22.55 11.76
CA ASN A 71 13.03 -21.79 12.12
C ASN A 71 11.81 -22.27 11.34
N ALA A 72 11.01 -23.15 11.95
CA ALA A 72 9.79 -23.68 11.36
C ALA A 72 8.77 -22.60 10.95
N ASN A 73 8.82 -21.37 11.49
CA ASN A 73 7.93 -20.29 11.02
C ASN A 73 8.24 -19.83 9.61
N GLN A 74 9.46 -20.06 9.12
CA GLN A 74 9.87 -19.73 7.76
C GLN A 74 9.49 -20.84 6.76
N ALA A 75 8.74 -21.86 7.21
CA ALA A 75 8.17 -22.88 6.35
C ALA A 75 7.08 -22.31 5.44
N THR A 76 6.87 -22.99 4.33
CA THR A 76 5.93 -22.56 3.29
C THR A 76 4.55 -23.13 3.53
N PHE A 77 3.55 -22.25 3.47
CA PHE A 77 2.14 -22.58 3.54
C PHE A 77 1.55 -22.68 2.14
N ASN A 78 0.62 -23.62 1.93
CA ASN A 78 0.00 -23.89 0.63
C ASN A 78 -0.96 -22.79 0.12
N GLY A 79 -1.14 -21.71 0.88
CA GLY A 79 -2.05 -20.61 0.60
C GLY A 79 -3.41 -20.70 1.29
N ASP A 80 -4.19 -19.64 1.16
CA ASP A 80 -5.51 -19.51 1.77
C ASP A 80 -6.49 -20.57 1.21
N ARG A 81 -7.40 -21.03 2.08
CA ARG A 81 -8.53 -21.87 1.67
C ARG A 81 -9.82 -21.08 1.74
N ILE A 82 -10.52 -21.04 0.62
CA ILE A 82 -11.72 -20.22 0.44
C ILE A 82 -12.94 -21.07 0.13
N VAL A 83 -14.09 -20.49 0.43
CA VAL A 83 -15.41 -20.98 0.10
C VAL A 83 -15.98 -20.09 -1.00
N VAL A 84 -16.45 -20.72 -2.09
CA VAL A 84 -17.02 -20.05 -3.26
C VAL A 84 -18.51 -20.37 -3.35
N SER A 85 -19.34 -19.34 -3.42
CA SER A 85 -20.77 -19.44 -3.69
C SER A 85 -21.02 -19.52 -5.19
N LYS A 86 -21.49 -20.68 -5.66
CA LYS A 86 -21.73 -20.92 -7.10
C LYS A 86 -23.01 -20.29 -7.65
N PHE A 87 -23.96 -20.01 -6.77
CA PHE A 87 -25.28 -19.46 -7.13
C PHE A 87 -25.37 -17.95 -6.92
N ALA A 88 -24.35 -17.32 -6.32
CA ALA A 88 -24.36 -15.88 -6.04
C ALA A 88 -24.72 -15.07 -7.30
N TYR A 89 -24.18 -15.48 -8.44
CA TYR A 89 -24.42 -14.81 -9.72
C TYR A 89 -25.63 -15.34 -10.49
N ASP A 90 -26.20 -16.48 -10.10
CA ASP A 90 -27.50 -16.93 -10.64
C ASP A 90 -28.66 -16.11 -10.05
N LEU A 91 -28.47 -15.53 -8.86
CA LEU A 91 -29.49 -14.75 -8.15
C LEU A 91 -29.31 -13.23 -8.28
N ASN A 92 -28.08 -12.75 -8.49
CA ASN A 92 -27.77 -11.33 -8.57
C ASN A 92 -26.69 -11.08 -9.62
N ASP A 93 -26.65 -9.89 -10.20
CA ASP A 93 -25.55 -9.54 -11.09
C ASP A 93 -24.22 -9.35 -10.32
N PRO A 94 -23.08 -9.71 -10.94
CA PRO A 94 -21.77 -9.41 -10.38
C PRO A 94 -21.60 -7.91 -10.13
N LYS A 95 -21.03 -7.56 -8.97
CA LYS A 95 -20.77 -6.18 -8.60
C LYS A 95 -19.29 -5.88 -8.71
N ARG A 96 -18.96 -4.64 -9.08
CA ARG A 96 -17.58 -4.14 -9.04
C ARG A 96 -17.01 -4.37 -7.63
N TRP A 97 -15.73 -4.72 -7.59
CA TRP A 97 -14.97 -5.11 -6.41
C TRP A 97 -15.29 -6.48 -5.81
N ASP A 98 -16.22 -7.24 -6.37
CA ASP A 98 -16.40 -8.64 -5.98
C ASP A 98 -15.14 -9.46 -6.28
N VAL A 99 -14.79 -10.39 -5.39
CA VAL A 99 -13.79 -11.42 -5.71
C VAL A 99 -14.49 -12.58 -6.41
N ILE A 100 -14.27 -12.68 -7.73
CA ILE A 100 -14.91 -13.64 -8.63
C ILE A 100 -14.02 -14.85 -8.90
N VAL A 101 -14.64 -16.02 -9.05
CA VAL A 101 -14.02 -17.23 -9.56
C VAL A 101 -14.58 -17.52 -10.94
N PHE A 102 -13.71 -17.78 -11.91
CA PHE A 102 -14.10 -17.98 -13.31
C PHE A 102 -13.14 -18.93 -14.04
N LYS A 103 -13.57 -19.45 -15.19
CA LYS A 103 -12.72 -20.25 -16.08
C LYS A 103 -11.81 -19.33 -16.90
N PHE A 104 -10.51 -19.61 -16.94
CA PHE A 104 -9.57 -18.84 -17.74
C PHE A 104 -9.92 -18.95 -19.24
N PRO A 105 -10.09 -17.82 -19.96
CA PRO A 105 -10.49 -17.85 -21.38
C PRO A 105 -9.51 -18.60 -22.29
N GLY A 106 -8.20 -18.56 -22.00
CA GLY A 106 -7.19 -19.27 -22.79
C GLY A 106 -7.13 -20.78 -22.53
N ASN A 107 -7.70 -21.26 -21.42
CA ASN A 107 -7.80 -22.68 -21.08
C ASN A 107 -8.91 -22.92 -20.04
N ALA A 108 -10.09 -23.32 -20.52
CA ALA A 108 -11.28 -23.50 -19.70
C ALA A 108 -11.21 -24.65 -18.65
N LYS A 109 -10.10 -25.41 -18.59
CA LYS A 109 -9.84 -26.38 -17.50
C LYS A 109 -9.26 -25.72 -16.26
N GLN A 110 -8.75 -24.50 -16.38
CA GLN A 110 -8.11 -23.77 -15.30
C GLN A 110 -9.08 -22.71 -14.74
N ASN A 111 -9.22 -22.68 -13.43
CA ASN A 111 -10.03 -21.67 -12.74
C ASN A 111 -9.10 -20.59 -12.18
N TYR A 112 -9.50 -19.33 -12.35
CA TYR A 112 -8.85 -18.17 -11.76
C TYR A 112 -9.75 -17.51 -10.75
N ILE A 113 -9.12 -16.79 -9.82
CA ILE A 113 -9.77 -15.93 -8.85
C ILE A 113 -9.20 -14.54 -8.98
N LYS A 114 -10.06 -13.54 -9.16
CA LYS A 114 -9.70 -12.14 -9.37
C LYS A 114 -10.71 -11.20 -8.78
N ARG A 115 -10.32 -9.95 -8.54
CA ARG A 115 -11.22 -8.85 -8.26
C ARG A 115 -11.88 -8.40 -9.55
N LEU A 116 -13.20 -8.31 -9.53
CA LEU A 116 -13.98 -7.81 -10.64
C LEU A 116 -13.87 -6.29 -10.69
N VAL A 117 -13.21 -5.76 -11.71
CA VAL A 117 -13.00 -4.33 -11.86
C VAL A 117 -13.88 -3.73 -12.93
N GLY A 118 -14.13 -4.37 -14.06
CA GLY A 118 -15.01 -3.85 -15.13
C GLY A 118 -16.32 -4.63 -15.27
N LEU A 119 -17.39 -3.92 -15.60
CA LEU A 119 -18.75 -4.41 -15.78
C LEU A 119 -19.17 -4.33 -17.26
N PRO A 120 -20.26 -4.99 -17.66
CA PRO A 120 -20.76 -4.92 -19.04
C PRO A 120 -21.13 -3.51 -19.48
N ASN A 121 -20.95 -3.24 -20.78
CA ASN A 121 -21.35 -1.99 -21.43
C ASN A 121 -20.68 -0.73 -20.84
N GLU A 122 -19.38 -0.78 -20.55
CA GLU A 122 -18.60 0.38 -20.11
C GLU A 122 -17.18 0.36 -20.69
N VAL A 123 -16.49 1.51 -20.61
CA VAL A 123 -15.05 1.57 -20.82
C VAL A 123 -14.36 1.65 -19.47
N VAL A 124 -13.41 0.76 -19.22
CA VAL A 124 -12.54 0.80 -18.04
C VAL A 124 -11.22 1.42 -18.45
N ARG A 125 -10.75 2.40 -17.70
CA ARG A 125 -9.44 3.01 -17.85
C ARG A 125 -8.60 2.76 -16.61
N ILE A 126 -7.36 2.35 -16.79
CA ILE A 126 -6.35 2.33 -15.74
C ILE A 126 -5.43 3.51 -15.98
N PHE A 127 -5.26 4.35 -14.98
CA PHE A 127 -4.42 5.55 -15.07
C PHE A 127 -3.96 5.95 -13.67
N HIS A 128 -2.67 6.24 -13.50
CA HIS A 128 -2.08 6.69 -12.23
C HIS A 128 -2.26 5.73 -11.04
N GLY A 129 -2.47 4.43 -11.31
CA GLY A 129 -2.75 3.45 -10.26
C GLY A 129 -4.24 3.25 -9.98
N ASP A 130 -5.08 4.17 -10.46
CA ASP A 130 -6.52 4.18 -10.25
C ASP A 130 -7.30 3.53 -11.39
N ILE A 131 -8.54 3.19 -11.05
CA ILE A 131 -9.52 2.68 -12.01
C ILE A 131 -10.54 3.78 -12.27
N PHE A 132 -10.71 4.11 -13.55
CA PHE A 132 -11.80 4.97 -14.01
C PHE A 132 -12.75 4.17 -14.90
N VAL A 133 -14.00 4.58 -14.93
CA VAL A 133 -15.06 3.93 -15.69
C VAL A 133 -15.89 4.95 -16.44
N GLN A 134 -16.37 4.56 -17.60
CA GLN A 134 -17.28 5.34 -18.43
C GLN A 134 -18.46 4.46 -18.84
N PRO A 135 -19.55 4.42 -18.05
CA PRO A 135 -20.74 3.64 -18.37
C PRO A 135 -21.35 4.04 -19.72
N GLY A 136 -21.69 3.06 -20.55
CA GLY A 136 -22.22 3.26 -21.89
C GLY A 136 -21.23 3.81 -22.92
N GLY A 137 -19.96 4.02 -22.55
CA GLY A 137 -18.91 4.57 -23.42
C GLY A 137 -19.16 6.02 -23.86
N GLN A 138 -19.94 6.78 -23.09
CA GLN A 138 -20.26 8.19 -23.34
C GLN A 138 -20.07 9.02 -22.07
N GLY A 139 -19.67 10.29 -22.22
CA GLY A 139 -19.47 11.22 -21.11
C GLY A 139 -18.02 11.28 -20.61
N GLU A 140 -17.82 11.77 -19.40
CA GLU A 140 -16.49 11.81 -18.77
C GLU A 140 -16.22 10.53 -17.97
N PHE A 141 -14.95 10.17 -17.85
CA PHE A 141 -14.51 9.08 -16.99
C PHE A 141 -14.72 9.46 -15.53
N GLN A 142 -15.28 8.54 -14.75
CA GLN A 142 -15.47 8.69 -13.31
C GLN A 142 -14.57 7.69 -12.59
N ILE A 143 -13.94 8.11 -11.50
CA ILE A 143 -13.16 7.19 -10.69
C ILE A 143 -14.08 6.11 -10.09
N ALA A 144 -13.68 4.85 -10.24
CA ALA A 144 -14.32 3.73 -9.60
C ALA A 144 -13.80 3.67 -8.16
N ARG A 145 -14.54 4.25 -7.22
CA ARG A 145 -14.13 4.26 -5.81
C ARG A 145 -14.36 2.91 -5.15
N LYS A 146 -13.42 2.52 -4.29
CA LYS A 146 -13.57 1.34 -3.43
C LYS A 146 -14.55 1.64 -2.30
N PRO A 147 -15.56 0.80 -2.05
CA PRO A 147 -16.36 0.88 -0.83
C PRO A 147 -15.46 0.73 0.41
N GLU A 148 -15.89 1.31 1.53
CA GLU A 148 -15.15 1.33 2.81
C GLU A 148 -14.54 -0.03 3.18
N ASP A 149 -15.35 -1.10 3.16
CA ASP A 149 -14.91 -2.42 3.58
C ASP A 149 -13.83 -3.02 2.65
N LYS A 150 -13.85 -2.62 1.37
CA LYS A 150 -12.88 -3.02 0.34
C LYS A 150 -11.59 -2.24 0.49
N LEU A 151 -11.68 -0.92 0.63
CA LEU A 151 -10.55 -0.02 0.86
C LEU A 151 -9.75 -0.51 2.08
N LEU A 152 -10.41 -0.67 3.23
CA LEU A 152 -9.75 -1.08 4.47
C LEU A 152 -9.07 -2.45 4.37
N ALA A 153 -9.60 -3.36 3.55
CA ALA A 153 -9.04 -4.69 3.34
C ALA A 153 -7.84 -4.71 2.40
N MET A 154 -7.71 -3.72 1.52
CA MET A 154 -6.67 -3.67 0.48
C MET A 154 -5.49 -2.77 0.83
N LEU A 155 -5.63 -1.84 1.78
CA LEU A 155 -4.53 -0.99 2.27
C LEU A 155 -3.28 -1.80 2.67
N GLN A 156 -2.12 -1.35 2.19
CA GLN A 156 -0.82 -1.97 2.48
C GLN A 156 0.03 -1.10 3.39
N LEU A 157 0.64 -1.73 4.39
CA LEU A 157 1.48 -1.02 5.35
C LEU A 157 2.76 -0.52 4.70
N VAL A 158 3.07 0.76 4.90
CA VAL A 158 4.32 1.41 4.50
C VAL A 158 5.24 1.55 5.72
N ASP A 159 4.69 1.94 6.86
CA ASP A 159 5.45 2.16 8.10
C ASP A 159 4.59 1.92 9.35
N ASP A 160 5.22 1.48 10.43
CA ASP A 160 4.64 1.41 11.78
C ASP A 160 5.69 1.87 12.79
N SER A 161 5.40 2.95 13.52
CA SER A 161 6.33 3.54 14.47
C SER A 161 6.74 2.56 15.57
N ARG A 162 5.96 1.51 15.87
CA ARG A 162 6.38 0.50 16.87
C ARG A 162 7.45 -0.45 16.36
N ASN A 163 7.64 -0.54 15.04
CA ASN A 163 8.60 -1.43 14.39
C ASN A 163 9.83 -0.66 13.89
N VAL A 164 10.46 0.09 14.78
CA VAL A 164 11.80 0.64 14.56
C VAL A 164 12.84 -0.38 15.03
N ALA A 165 13.88 -0.62 14.24
CA ALA A 165 14.99 -1.51 14.64
C ALA A 165 15.96 -0.78 15.57
N ASP A 166 16.39 -1.43 16.64
CA ASP A 166 17.32 -0.82 17.61
C ASP A 166 18.66 -0.46 16.96
N GLU A 167 19.16 -1.28 16.04
CA GLU A 167 20.42 -0.98 15.34
C GLU A 167 20.33 0.27 14.45
N LEU A 168 19.15 0.62 13.95
CA LEU A 168 18.94 1.90 13.25
C LEU A 168 19.00 3.07 14.24
N VAL A 169 18.38 2.93 15.42
CA VAL A 169 18.42 3.95 16.47
C VAL A 169 19.86 4.17 16.96
N ASP A 170 20.57 3.08 17.24
CA ASP A 170 21.95 3.12 17.72
C ASP A 170 22.92 3.71 16.68
N ALA A 171 22.64 3.49 15.39
CA ALA A 171 23.37 4.08 14.28
C ALA A 171 23.00 5.55 14.00
N GLY A 172 22.08 6.15 14.77
CA GLY A 172 21.63 7.53 14.56
C GLY A 172 20.81 7.72 13.29
N TRP A 173 20.11 6.67 12.82
CA TRP A 173 19.20 6.78 11.68
C TRP A 173 18.07 7.77 12.01
N PRO A 174 17.68 8.66 11.07
CA PRO A 174 16.67 9.66 11.33
C PRO A 174 15.31 9.02 11.65
N ASN A 175 14.63 9.58 12.65
CA ASN A 175 13.22 9.29 12.89
C ASN A 175 12.41 9.64 11.64
N ARG A 176 11.49 8.77 11.26
CA ARG A 176 10.60 9.02 10.11
C ARG A 176 9.57 10.08 10.42
N TRP A 177 9.11 10.16 11.67
CA TRP A 177 8.26 11.25 12.11
C TRP A 177 9.13 12.39 12.66
N GLN A 178 9.05 13.55 12.03
CA GLN A 178 9.90 14.70 12.32
C GLN A 178 9.05 15.95 12.59
N PRO A 179 9.44 16.80 13.55
CA PRO A 179 8.75 18.06 13.79
C PRO A 179 8.81 18.97 12.56
N TRP A 180 7.73 19.69 12.25
CA TRP A 180 7.66 20.60 11.12
C TRP A 180 6.88 21.87 11.45
N SER A 181 7.29 23.00 10.85
CA SER A 181 6.62 24.30 10.93
C SER A 181 6.66 25.01 9.58
N PRO A 182 5.59 25.75 9.18
CA PRO A 182 5.58 26.56 7.96
C PRO A 182 6.58 27.73 7.96
N THR A 183 6.94 28.27 9.13
CA THR A 183 7.80 29.46 9.25
C THR A 183 9.28 29.14 9.39
N ASP A 184 9.58 27.94 9.87
CA ASP A 184 10.93 27.47 10.15
C ASP A 184 11.11 26.09 9.51
N ALA A 185 11.70 26.05 8.32
CA ALA A 185 12.13 24.80 7.70
C ALA A 185 13.04 24.05 8.67
N ILE A 186 12.54 22.98 9.29
CA ILE A 186 13.24 22.12 10.25
C ILE A 186 14.08 22.94 11.25
N SER A 187 13.48 23.85 12.04
CA SER A 187 14.26 24.47 13.12
C SER A 187 14.49 23.47 14.24
N ALA A 188 15.76 23.34 14.58
CA ALA A 188 16.31 22.59 15.71
C ALA A 188 15.86 23.12 17.10
N ASP A 189 14.77 23.88 17.17
CA ASP A 189 14.24 24.51 18.38
C ASP A 189 12.74 24.21 18.58
N ASN A 190 12.27 23.05 18.09
CA ASN A 190 10.89 22.61 18.29
C ASN A 190 10.73 21.94 19.66
N SER A 191 10.95 22.71 20.74
CA SER A 191 10.75 22.31 22.14
C SER A 191 9.35 21.75 22.46
N ALA A 192 8.42 21.87 21.52
CA ALA A 192 7.08 21.32 21.60
C ALA A 192 7.00 19.80 21.36
N THR A 193 7.97 19.21 20.67
CA THR A 193 7.86 17.80 20.24
C THR A 193 9.04 16.98 20.76
N GLU A 194 8.74 15.86 21.39
CA GLU A 194 9.72 14.92 21.91
C GLU A 194 9.51 13.54 21.27
N ALA A 195 10.59 12.96 20.72
CA ALA A 195 10.60 11.56 20.30
C ALA A 195 10.93 10.68 21.50
N LEU A 196 10.04 9.74 21.80
CA LEU A 196 10.14 8.82 22.92
C LEU A 196 10.50 7.41 22.42
N ASP A 197 11.19 6.62 23.25
CA ASP A 197 11.56 5.22 22.98
C ASP A 197 12.22 5.01 21.60
N GLY A 198 13.17 5.88 21.24
CA GLY A 198 13.86 5.80 19.95
C GLY A 198 12.96 6.04 18.74
N GLY A 199 11.94 6.91 18.88
CA GLY A 199 11.01 7.25 17.80
C GLY A 199 9.83 6.29 17.67
N ARG A 200 9.55 5.46 18.68
CA ARG A 200 8.38 4.57 18.67
C ARG A 200 7.10 5.25 19.13
N ARG A 201 7.26 6.30 19.93
CA ARG A 201 6.21 7.18 20.45
C ARG A 201 6.65 8.63 20.35
N TYR A 202 5.70 9.55 20.40
CA TYR A 202 5.98 10.98 20.34
C TYR A 202 5.08 11.74 21.32
N ALA A 203 5.60 12.79 21.95
CA ALA A 203 4.80 13.75 22.69
C ALA A 203 4.78 15.08 21.94
N ILE A 204 3.62 15.72 21.84
CA ILE A 204 3.45 17.07 21.30
C ILE A 204 2.79 17.92 22.38
N ASP A 205 3.48 18.97 22.84
CA ASP A 205 2.95 19.99 23.72
C ASP A 205 2.73 21.31 22.97
N ALA A 206 1.51 21.47 22.44
CA ALA A 206 1.04 22.69 21.81
C ALA A 206 0.24 23.59 22.76
N SER A 207 0.36 23.42 24.08
CA SER A 207 -0.30 24.29 25.08
C SER A 207 0.08 25.76 24.86
N GLY A 208 -0.92 26.61 24.62
CA GLY A 208 -0.73 28.04 24.33
C GLY A 208 -0.01 28.34 23.01
N LYS A 209 0.18 27.33 22.14
CA LYS A 209 0.79 27.46 20.82
C LYS A 209 -0.27 27.30 19.73
N GLN A 210 0.05 27.80 18.54
CA GLN A 210 -0.69 27.51 17.31
C GLN A 210 -0.40 26.07 16.85
N ASP A 211 -0.71 25.76 15.60
CA ASP A 211 -0.52 24.44 15.01
C ASP A 211 0.95 23.97 15.10
N VAL A 212 1.18 22.90 15.86
CA VAL A 212 2.45 22.18 15.94
C VAL A 212 2.28 20.85 15.21
N TRP A 213 3.15 20.58 14.24
CA TRP A 213 3.06 19.39 13.39
C TRP A 213 4.22 18.43 13.61
N LEU A 214 3.90 17.15 13.52
CA LEU A 214 4.83 16.05 13.30
C LEU A 214 4.50 15.44 11.93
N ARG A 215 5.44 15.51 10.98
CA ARG A 215 5.25 15.01 9.62
C ARG A 215 6.07 13.74 9.38
N TYR A 216 5.49 12.82 8.60
CA TYR A 216 6.12 11.57 8.19
C TYR A 216 7.00 11.78 6.97
N HIS A 217 8.30 11.49 7.09
CA HIS A 217 9.27 11.39 6.01
C HIS A 217 9.55 9.92 5.69
N HIS A 218 9.35 9.53 4.44
CA HIS A 218 9.65 8.16 4.00
C HIS A 218 11.15 8.01 3.75
N VAL A 219 11.88 7.51 4.76
CA VAL A 219 13.34 7.31 4.69
C VAL A 219 13.67 5.83 4.93
N PRO A 220 13.40 4.94 3.94
CA PRO A 220 13.71 3.52 4.04
C PRO A 220 15.23 3.29 3.97
N PRO A 221 15.83 2.48 4.88
CA PRO A 221 17.21 2.05 4.72
C PRO A 221 17.40 1.21 3.45
N THR A 222 18.54 1.38 2.80
CA THR A 222 18.98 0.53 1.68
C THR A 222 19.72 -0.69 2.19
N LEU A 223 19.97 -1.66 1.30
CA LEU A 223 20.84 -2.79 1.63
C LEU A 223 22.25 -2.35 2.04
N ASN A 224 22.79 -1.30 1.42
CA ASN A 224 24.12 -0.81 1.76
C ASN A 224 24.15 -0.18 3.16
N ASP A 225 23.08 0.52 3.56
CA ASP A 225 22.99 1.05 4.93
C ASP A 225 23.04 -0.07 5.96
N TRP A 226 22.28 -1.13 5.72
CA TRP A 226 22.29 -2.29 6.60
C TRP A 226 23.67 -2.95 6.66
N ARG A 227 24.35 -3.12 5.52
CA ARG A 227 25.74 -3.63 5.50
C ARG A 227 26.70 -2.74 6.29
N MET A 228 26.58 -1.43 6.17
CA MET A 228 27.39 -0.49 6.95
C MET A 228 27.11 -0.62 8.45
N ILE A 229 25.84 -0.63 8.85
CA ILE A 229 25.43 -0.78 10.26
C ILE A 229 25.93 -2.10 10.84
N GLU A 230 25.77 -3.21 10.12
CA GLU A 230 26.24 -4.54 10.54
C GLU A 230 27.77 -4.62 10.62
N ALA A 231 28.48 -3.82 9.83
CA ALA A 231 29.93 -3.65 9.92
C ALA A 231 30.37 -2.67 11.03
N GLY A 232 29.44 -2.17 11.86
CA GLY A 232 29.70 -1.18 12.90
C GLY A 232 30.05 0.21 12.35
N GLN A 233 29.72 0.49 11.10
CA GLN A 233 29.89 1.78 10.46
C GLN A 233 28.59 2.57 10.55
N THR A 234 28.71 3.88 10.79
CA THR A 234 27.57 4.79 10.70
C THR A 234 27.30 5.09 9.23
N PRO A 235 26.11 4.77 8.68
CA PRO A 235 25.71 5.28 7.38
C PRO A 235 25.80 6.81 7.38
N GLN A 236 25.83 7.45 6.22
CA GLN A 236 25.71 8.90 6.13
C GLN A 236 24.26 9.26 5.77
N PRO A 237 23.29 9.18 6.71
CA PRO A 237 21.91 9.58 6.42
C PRO A 237 21.74 11.10 6.38
N THR A 238 22.77 11.86 6.78
CA THR A 238 22.76 13.30 7.05
C THR A 238 23.04 14.19 5.84
N ASN A 239 23.31 13.64 4.65
CA ASN A 239 23.31 14.45 3.45
C ASN A 239 21.84 14.73 3.09
N GLU A 240 21.44 16.00 3.24
CA GLU A 240 20.14 16.57 2.85
C GLU A 240 19.55 15.86 1.61
N GLY A 241 18.33 15.31 1.72
CA GLY A 241 17.60 14.77 0.56
C GLY A 241 17.39 13.25 0.50
N ARG A 242 17.69 12.47 1.56
CA ARG A 242 17.51 10.99 1.53
C ARG A 242 16.06 10.48 1.56
N GLY A 243 15.07 11.35 1.69
CA GLY A 243 13.67 10.94 1.63
C GLY A 243 13.31 10.47 0.21
N GLN A 244 12.41 9.50 0.12
CA GLN A 244 11.92 8.96 -1.14
C GLN A 244 10.41 9.10 -1.20
N LEU A 245 9.82 9.25 -2.39
CA LEU A 245 8.38 9.04 -2.56
C LEU A 245 7.94 7.67 -2.02
N ILE A 246 6.73 7.59 -1.47
CA ILE A 246 6.11 6.30 -1.12
C ILE A 246 5.74 5.58 -2.40
N THR A 247 6.10 4.31 -2.50
CA THR A 247 5.91 3.53 -3.73
C THR A 247 5.02 2.31 -3.55
N ASP A 248 4.67 1.65 -4.65
CA ASP A 248 3.90 0.40 -4.69
C ASP A 248 4.69 -0.82 -4.18
N PHE A 249 5.79 -0.60 -3.45
CA PHE A 249 6.59 -1.68 -2.85
C PHE A 249 5.68 -2.65 -2.08
N TYR A 250 5.96 -3.94 -2.26
CA TYR A 250 5.19 -4.97 -1.58
C TYR A 250 6.08 -6.15 -1.17
N ALA A 251 6.22 -6.34 0.14
CA ALA A 251 7.08 -7.38 0.72
C ALA A 251 6.73 -8.80 0.24
N TYR A 252 5.47 -9.05 -0.11
CA TYR A 252 5.03 -10.32 -0.67
C TYR A 252 5.81 -10.71 -1.93
N ASN A 253 6.26 -9.74 -2.73
CA ASN A 253 7.04 -10.00 -3.95
C ASN A 253 8.54 -9.71 -3.78
N ALA A 254 8.94 -9.10 -2.66
CA ALA A 254 10.33 -8.75 -2.38
C ALA A 254 11.07 -9.91 -1.70
N PHE A 255 11.46 -10.88 -2.52
CA PHE A 255 12.17 -12.08 -2.07
C PHE A 255 13.27 -12.53 -3.04
N ILE A 256 14.24 -13.29 -2.52
CA ILE A 256 15.28 -13.95 -3.29
C ILE A 256 14.99 -15.44 -3.32
N SER A 257 15.08 -16.04 -4.50
CA SER A 257 14.89 -17.48 -4.67
C SER A 257 15.97 -18.09 -5.55
N ILE A 258 16.30 -19.36 -5.28
CA ILE A 258 17.27 -20.16 -6.02
C ILE A 258 16.60 -21.41 -6.61
N PRO A 259 17.12 -22.03 -7.67
CA PRO A 259 16.61 -23.31 -8.17
C PRO A 259 16.55 -24.35 -7.05
N ARG A 260 15.47 -25.15 -6.97
CA ARG A 260 15.27 -26.08 -5.85
C ARG A 260 16.41 -27.10 -5.68
N GLY A 261 17.09 -27.48 -6.76
CA GLY A 261 18.24 -28.39 -6.71
C GLY A 261 19.44 -27.82 -5.96
N GLU A 262 19.62 -26.50 -5.97
CA GLU A 262 20.71 -25.78 -5.29
C GLU A 262 20.37 -25.51 -3.80
N ALA A 263 19.09 -25.63 -3.42
CA ALA A 263 18.65 -25.30 -2.06
C ALA A 263 19.23 -26.21 -0.97
N ASN A 264 19.63 -27.43 -1.31
CA ASN A 264 20.29 -28.33 -0.35
C ASN A 264 21.75 -27.95 -0.09
N GLU A 265 22.34 -27.14 -0.96
CA GLU A 265 23.73 -26.67 -0.87
C GLU A 265 23.80 -25.22 -0.36
N TYR A 266 22.63 -24.59 -0.13
CA TYR A 266 22.55 -23.24 0.39
C TYR A 266 23.01 -23.19 1.84
N ASP A 267 24.07 -22.44 2.08
CA ASP A 267 24.57 -22.07 3.41
C ASP A 267 24.00 -20.69 3.78
N PRO A 268 23.10 -20.59 4.78
CA PRO A 268 22.54 -19.31 5.23
C PRO A 268 23.58 -18.30 5.74
N SER A 269 24.81 -18.73 6.03
CA SER A 269 25.90 -17.83 6.42
C SER A 269 26.53 -17.08 5.24
N ILE A 270 26.31 -17.56 4.02
CA ILE A 270 26.80 -16.91 2.80
C ILE A 270 25.71 -15.94 2.30
N PRO A 271 26.08 -14.69 1.93
CA PRO A 271 25.11 -13.71 1.46
C PRO A 271 24.27 -14.25 0.28
N PRO A 272 22.93 -14.13 0.29
CA PRO A 272 22.04 -14.70 -0.72
C PRO A 272 22.38 -14.34 -2.18
N GLU A 273 23.02 -13.20 -2.39
CA GLU A 273 23.50 -12.70 -3.68
C GLU A 273 24.62 -13.53 -4.29
N GLU A 274 25.44 -14.19 -3.49
CA GLU A 274 26.57 -14.99 -3.97
C GLU A 274 26.13 -16.33 -4.56
N PHE A 275 24.95 -16.83 -4.17
CA PHE A 275 24.39 -18.10 -4.70
C PHE A 275 23.69 -17.95 -6.03
N SER A 276 23.30 -16.74 -6.41
CA SER A 276 22.68 -16.56 -7.71
C SER A 276 23.76 -16.30 -8.76
N ASN A 277 24.15 -17.34 -9.48
CA ASN A 277 24.90 -17.22 -10.75
C ASN A 277 24.17 -16.36 -11.82
N ARG A 278 22.98 -15.82 -11.49
CA ARG A 278 22.16 -14.89 -12.29
C ARG A 278 21.88 -13.54 -11.62
N VAL A 279 22.39 -13.27 -10.41
CA VAL A 279 22.30 -11.94 -9.77
C VAL A 279 23.72 -11.45 -9.57
N LYS A 280 24.27 -10.76 -10.58
CA LYS A 280 25.42 -9.89 -10.36
C LYS A 280 24.90 -8.65 -9.64
N LEU A 281 24.82 -8.67 -8.31
CA LEU A 281 24.65 -7.43 -7.56
C LEU A 281 25.96 -6.64 -7.67
N GLY A 282 25.99 -5.64 -8.55
CA GLY A 282 27.07 -4.66 -8.54
C GLY A 282 27.14 -4.01 -7.16
N VAL A 283 28.34 -3.98 -6.58
CA VAL A 283 28.59 -3.52 -5.20
C VAL A 283 28.26 -2.01 -5.02
N ASP A 284 28.02 -1.28 -6.12
CA ASP A 284 27.65 0.14 -6.17
C ASP A 284 26.37 0.44 -7.00
N ALA A 285 25.56 -0.56 -7.36
CA ALA A 285 24.39 -0.35 -8.23
C ALA A 285 23.10 -0.03 -7.43
N PRO A 286 22.33 1.03 -7.77
CA PRO A 286 21.05 1.30 -7.12
C PRO A 286 20.06 0.17 -7.44
N LEU A 287 19.67 -0.67 -6.46
CA LEU A 287 18.53 -1.62 -6.40
C LEU A 287 18.03 -2.34 -7.70
N SER A 288 18.80 -2.36 -8.78
CA SER A 288 18.31 -2.58 -10.16
C SER A 288 18.66 -3.93 -10.78
N ASP A 289 19.42 -4.78 -10.08
CA ASP A 289 19.91 -6.04 -10.64
C ASP A 289 19.19 -7.32 -10.13
N ALA A 290 18.02 -7.19 -9.49
CA ALA A 290 17.16 -8.34 -9.20
C ALA A 290 16.34 -8.73 -10.45
N PRO A 291 16.26 -10.03 -10.85
CA PRO A 291 15.59 -10.46 -12.09
C PRO A 291 14.10 -10.13 -12.21
N ASN A 292 13.44 -9.71 -11.12
CA ASN A 292 12.07 -9.21 -11.12
C ASN A 292 12.06 -7.81 -10.48
N SER A 293 12.40 -6.81 -11.28
CA SER A 293 12.52 -5.41 -10.85
C SER A 293 11.21 -4.75 -10.40
N GLU A 294 10.06 -5.32 -10.77
CA GLU A 294 8.73 -4.81 -10.40
C GLU A 294 8.45 -4.90 -8.89
N ALA A 295 9.17 -5.74 -8.14
CA ALA A 295 8.95 -5.95 -6.71
C ALA A 295 9.45 -4.81 -5.81
N TRP A 296 10.17 -3.83 -6.38
CA TRP A 296 10.91 -2.82 -5.60
C TRP A 296 10.19 -1.47 -5.45
N GLY A 297 8.93 -1.41 -5.85
CA GLY A 297 8.15 -0.19 -5.71
C GLY A 297 8.55 0.83 -6.77
N MET A 298 8.19 0.55 -8.02
CA MET A 298 8.59 1.32 -9.18
C MET A 298 7.62 2.45 -9.52
N HIS A 299 6.50 2.54 -8.80
CA HIS A 299 5.43 3.49 -9.05
C HIS A 299 5.15 4.28 -7.77
N TRP A 300 5.07 5.59 -7.87
CA TRP A 300 4.68 6.46 -6.76
C TRP A 300 3.19 6.29 -6.44
N VAL A 301 2.87 6.20 -5.16
CA VAL A 301 1.50 6.09 -4.65
C VAL A 301 1.20 7.31 -3.76
N GLY A 302 0.31 8.19 -4.23
CA GLY A 302 -0.21 9.35 -3.50
C GLY A 302 -1.41 9.03 -2.61
N ASP A 303 -2.09 7.92 -2.91
CA ASP A 303 -3.22 7.40 -2.14
C ASP A 303 -2.77 6.76 -0.83
N LEU A 304 -2.97 7.49 0.26
CA LEU A 304 -2.42 7.17 1.56
C LEU A 304 -3.51 7.14 2.64
N ALA A 305 -3.25 6.35 3.68
CA ALA A 305 -3.95 6.47 4.94
C ALA A 305 -2.96 6.60 6.10
N LEU A 306 -3.26 7.55 6.98
CA LEU A 306 -2.62 7.78 8.25
C LEU A 306 -3.45 7.13 9.35
N GLU A 307 -2.81 6.40 10.26
CA GLU A 307 -3.46 5.88 11.47
C GLU A 307 -2.59 6.12 12.70
N GLY A 308 -3.22 6.37 13.84
CA GLY A 308 -2.53 6.52 15.13
C GLY A 308 -3.41 6.22 16.33
N GLU A 309 -2.78 5.80 17.41
CA GLU A 309 -3.33 5.76 18.77
C GLU A 309 -2.94 7.08 19.45
N ILE A 310 -3.91 7.92 19.83
CA ILE A 310 -3.70 9.29 20.30
C ILE A 310 -4.23 9.43 21.72
N ASP A 311 -3.35 9.78 22.64
CA ASP A 311 -3.71 10.12 24.02
C ASP A 311 -3.78 11.64 24.17
N ILE A 312 -5.00 12.16 24.21
CA ILE A 312 -5.30 13.58 24.42
C ILE A 312 -5.20 13.90 25.92
N LYS A 313 -4.45 14.95 26.27
CA LYS A 313 -4.15 15.29 27.67
C LYS A 313 -4.95 16.49 28.22
N SER A 314 -5.70 17.22 27.39
CA SER A 314 -6.52 18.37 27.79
C SER A 314 -7.92 18.33 27.19
N ASP A 315 -8.86 19.06 27.82
CA ASP A 315 -10.27 19.12 27.40
C ASP A 315 -10.57 20.21 26.37
N GLU A 316 -9.56 20.99 25.98
CA GLU A 316 -9.65 22.08 25.02
C GLU A 316 -8.50 22.03 24.01
N GLY A 317 -8.69 22.68 22.86
CA GLY A 317 -7.73 22.70 21.75
C GLY A 317 -8.20 21.89 20.55
N HIS A 318 -7.29 21.67 19.59
CA HIS A 318 -7.59 20.94 18.36
C HIS A 318 -6.57 19.85 18.07
N LEU A 319 -7.08 18.69 17.69
CA LEU A 319 -6.32 17.63 17.05
C LEU A 319 -6.31 17.86 15.54
N LEU A 320 -5.15 17.71 14.91
CA LEU A 320 -4.93 17.97 13.49
C LEU A 320 -4.40 16.72 12.78
N LEU A 321 -4.94 16.43 11.60
CA LEU A 321 -4.43 15.39 10.70
C LEU A 321 -4.28 15.98 9.30
N ASN A 322 -3.25 15.54 8.58
CA ASN A 322 -2.99 16.00 7.21
C ASN A 322 -2.47 14.86 6.33
N LEU A 323 -2.91 14.85 5.08
CA LEU A 323 -2.35 14.03 3.99
C LEU A 323 -2.09 14.94 2.80
N VAL A 324 -0.91 14.80 2.20
CA VAL A 324 -0.48 15.57 1.04
C VAL A 324 -0.35 14.63 -0.15
N GLU A 325 -0.96 15.04 -1.25
CA GLU A 325 -0.85 14.37 -2.54
C GLU A 325 -0.67 15.42 -3.64
N ALA A 326 0.39 15.30 -4.43
CA ALA A 326 0.74 16.25 -5.49
C ALA A 326 0.77 17.71 -4.98
N GLY A 327 1.28 17.91 -3.77
CA GLY A 327 1.32 19.20 -3.07
C GLY A 327 -0.02 19.70 -2.51
N VAL A 328 -1.13 18.99 -2.72
CA VAL A 328 -2.45 19.36 -2.19
C VAL A 328 -2.59 18.85 -0.76
N ASN A 329 -2.80 19.76 0.18
CA ASN A 329 -3.04 19.42 1.59
C ASN A 329 -4.52 19.04 1.81
N HIS A 330 -4.74 17.90 2.45
CA HIS A 330 -6.04 17.40 2.87
C HIS A 330 -6.05 17.35 4.39
N THR A 331 -6.76 18.28 5.02
CA THR A 331 -6.63 18.54 6.46
C THR A 331 -7.93 18.19 7.18
N VAL A 332 -7.80 17.58 8.35
CA VAL A 332 -8.87 17.40 9.33
C VAL A 332 -8.50 18.15 10.60
N ARG A 333 -9.44 18.94 11.12
CA ARG A 333 -9.31 19.68 12.39
C ARG A 333 -10.47 19.30 13.31
N ILE A 334 -10.17 18.69 14.45
CA ILE A 334 -11.15 18.22 15.44
C ILE A 334 -11.04 19.09 16.68
N ASN A 335 -12.11 19.79 17.05
CA ASN A 335 -12.21 20.48 18.33
C ASN A 335 -12.46 19.47 19.45
N VAL A 336 -11.53 19.33 20.37
CA VAL A 336 -11.63 18.30 21.42
C VAL A 336 -12.67 18.64 22.49
N ALA A 337 -13.09 19.91 22.60
CA ALA A 337 -14.04 20.31 23.64
C ALA A 337 -15.47 19.82 23.37
N ASP A 338 -15.90 19.84 22.10
CA ASP A 338 -17.26 19.47 21.69
C ASP A 338 -17.32 18.31 20.67
N GLY A 339 -16.17 17.94 20.11
CA GLY A 339 -16.02 16.89 19.11
C GLY A 339 -16.41 17.32 17.70
N THR A 340 -16.64 18.61 17.46
CA THR A 340 -16.87 19.13 16.09
C THR A 340 -15.63 18.92 15.23
N VAL A 341 -15.83 18.61 13.95
CA VAL A 341 -14.74 18.37 13.01
C VAL A 341 -14.98 19.09 11.71
N GLU A 342 -13.90 19.64 11.16
CA GLU A 342 -13.86 20.24 9.84
C GLU A 342 -12.83 19.52 8.98
N MET A 343 -13.17 19.32 7.71
CA MET A 343 -12.32 18.71 6.70
C MET A 343 -12.19 19.68 5.51
N THR A 344 -10.96 19.90 5.05
CA THR A 344 -10.65 20.88 4.00
C THR A 344 -9.63 20.34 3.00
N ARG A 345 -9.63 20.86 1.78
CA ARG A 345 -8.63 20.58 0.75
C ARG A 345 -7.90 21.84 0.31
N ASN A 346 -6.66 21.68 -0.15
CA ASN A 346 -5.82 22.77 -0.64
C ASN A 346 -5.84 23.99 0.28
N ASN A 347 -5.62 23.78 1.58
CA ASN A 347 -5.66 24.84 2.61
C ASN A 347 -6.99 25.63 2.65
N GLY A 348 -8.11 24.98 2.34
CA GLY A 348 -9.45 25.59 2.31
C GLY A 348 -9.84 26.22 0.97
N GLU A 349 -8.98 26.13 -0.05
CA GLU A 349 -9.28 26.62 -1.41
C GLU A 349 -9.84 25.53 -2.33
N GLY A 350 -9.66 24.26 -1.97
CA GLY A 350 -10.10 23.13 -2.78
C GLY A 350 -11.57 22.79 -2.54
N GLU A 351 -12.33 22.61 -3.62
CA GLU A 351 -13.74 22.21 -3.55
C GLU A 351 -13.89 20.68 -3.37
N PHE A 352 -14.89 20.29 -2.60
CA PHE A 352 -15.47 18.95 -2.63
C PHE A 352 -16.53 18.89 -3.73
N ASP A 353 -16.53 17.79 -4.47
CA ASP A 353 -17.39 17.63 -5.65
C ASP A 353 -18.88 17.62 -5.27
N SER A 354 -19.69 18.16 -6.18
CA SER A 354 -21.15 18.22 -6.14
C SER A 354 -21.81 17.20 -7.09
N ALA A 355 -21.03 16.56 -7.98
CA ALA A 355 -21.53 15.93 -9.20
C ALA A 355 -22.37 14.66 -9.01
N THR A 356 -22.52 14.15 -7.79
CA THR A 356 -23.35 12.95 -7.54
C THR A 356 -24.52 13.14 -6.58
N ASP A 357 -24.62 14.24 -5.82
CA ASP A 357 -25.74 14.45 -4.90
C ASP A 357 -26.01 15.95 -4.61
N SER A 358 -26.84 16.58 -5.44
CA SER A 358 -27.75 17.71 -5.12
C SER A 358 -27.30 18.93 -4.28
N GLY A 359 -26.00 19.15 -4.02
CA GLY A 359 -25.51 20.22 -3.13
C GLY A 359 -24.54 21.20 -3.80
N VAL A 360 -24.51 22.44 -3.31
CA VAL A 360 -23.53 23.48 -3.68
C VAL A 360 -22.13 22.99 -3.33
N GLY A 361 -21.15 23.18 -4.24
CA GLY A 361 -19.73 22.92 -3.94
C GLY A 361 -19.32 23.57 -2.63
N ALA A 362 -18.55 22.84 -1.81
CA ALA A 362 -18.13 23.31 -0.51
C ALA A 362 -16.62 23.14 -0.38
N ASN A 363 -15.94 24.11 0.22
CA ASN A 363 -14.51 24.03 0.50
C ASN A 363 -14.22 23.39 1.87
N VAL A 364 -15.27 23.27 2.69
CA VAL A 364 -15.23 22.71 4.03
C VAL A 364 -16.37 21.70 4.15
N ARG A 365 -16.07 20.53 4.73
CA ARG A 365 -17.08 19.58 5.22
C ARG A 365 -17.04 19.55 6.73
N SER A 366 -18.21 19.66 7.36
CA SER A 366 -18.34 19.67 8.81
C SER A 366 -19.04 18.41 9.30
N GLY A 367 -18.65 17.92 10.48
CA GLY A 367 -19.20 16.71 11.08
C GLY A 367 -19.06 16.71 12.59
N SER A 368 -19.21 15.53 13.20
CA SER A 368 -18.99 15.34 14.63
C SER A 368 -18.33 13.99 14.91
N THR A 369 -17.37 13.98 15.84
CA THR A 369 -16.61 12.79 16.24
C THR A 369 -16.96 12.36 17.67
N SER A 370 -16.50 11.17 18.06
CA SER A 370 -16.55 10.72 19.46
C SER A 370 -15.41 11.27 20.32
N ILE A 371 -14.44 11.98 19.76
CA ILE A 371 -13.34 12.60 20.51
C ILE A 371 -13.91 13.77 21.31
N ARG A 372 -13.93 13.65 22.64
CA ARG A 372 -14.41 14.68 23.57
C ARG A 372 -13.57 14.67 24.84
N GLY A 373 -12.72 15.68 24.95
CA GLY A 373 -11.79 15.89 26.04
C GLY A 373 -10.68 14.84 26.14
N ALA A 374 -9.99 14.85 27.27
CA ALA A 374 -8.87 13.97 27.55
C ALA A 374 -9.27 12.48 27.46
N GLY A 375 -8.40 11.67 26.88
CA GLY A 375 -8.65 10.25 26.67
C GLY A 375 -7.77 9.63 25.59
N SER A 376 -7.88 8.32 25.44
CA SER A 376 -7.18 7.55 24.41
C SER A 376 -8.14 7.24 23.27
N TYR A 377 -7.73 7.60 22.05
CA TYR A 377 -8.54 7.42 20.85
C TYR A 377 -7.72 6.77 19.76
N THR A 378 -8.38 6.05 18.85
CA THR A 378 -7.76 5.62 17.61
C THR A 378 -8.33 6.42 16.45
N VAL A 379 -7.46 6.96 15.61
CA VAL A 379 -7.87 7.71 14.42
C VAL A 379 -7.27 7.08 13.18
N ARG A 380 -8.05 7.06 12.10
CA ARG A 380 -7.55 6.80 10.76
C ARG A 380 -8.08 7.87 9.82
N PHE A 381 -7.21 8.48 9.05
CA PHE A 381 -7.54 9.45 8.03
C PHE A 381 -6.97 8.98 6.70
N ALA A 382 -7.77 8.94 5.63
CA ALA A 382 -7.34 8.45 4.33
C ALA A 382 -7.73 9.42 3.22
N ASN A 383 -6.85 9.55 2.23
CA ASN A 383 -7.08 10.14 0.92
C ASN A 383 -6.83 9.03 -0.11
N VAL A 384 -7.91 8.44 -0.63
CA VAL A 384 -7.85 7.30 -1.56
C VAL A 384 -8.99 7.40 -2.56
N ASP A 385 -8.71 7.15 -3.84
CA ASP A 385 -9.65 7.21 -4.96
C ASP A 385 -10.43 8.55 -5.04
N ASP A 386 -9.75 9.69 -4.92
CA ASP A 386 -10.36 11.04 -4.86
C ASP A 386 -11.48 11.15 -3.81
N GLN A 387 -11.27 10.54 -2.65
CA GLN A 387 -12.20 10.59 -1.52
C GLN A 387 -11.46 10.63 -0.19
N LEU A 388 -11.88 11.58 0.65
CA LEU A 388 -11.40 11.67 2.03
C LEU A 388 -12.27 10.84 2.98
N TRP A 389 -11.61 10.15 3.90
CA TRP A 389 -12.26 9.32 4.91
C TRP A 389 -11.68 9.58 6.29
N LEU A 390 -12.52 9.62 7.32
CA LEU A 390 -12.10 9.73 8.71
C LEU A 390 -12.80 8.67 9.56
N TRP A 391 -12.03 7.85 10.26
CA TRP A 391 -12.52 6.94 11.29
C TRP A 391 -12.00 7.34 12.66
N VAL A 392 -12.87 7.25 13.65
CA VAL A 392 -12.53 7.39 15.07
C VAL A 392 -13.04 6.15 15.80
N ASP A 393 -12.16 5.46 16.53
CA ASP A 393 -12.46 4.21 17.23
C ASP A 393 -13.10 3.14 16.32
N GLY A 394 -12.60 3.09 15.08
CA GLY A 394 -13.04 2.17 14.04
C GLY A 394 -14.42 2.48 13.45
N LYS A 395 -15.03 3.62 13.80
CA LYS A 395 -16.31 4.07 13.23
C LYS A 395 -16.07 5.20 12.24
N LEU A 396 -16.66 5.08 11.06
CA LEU A 396 -16.65 6.12 10.05
C LEU A 396 -17.38 7.37 10.56
N VAL A 397 -16.78 8.54 10.36
CA VAL A 397 -17.36 9.84 10.71
C VAL A 397 -18.27 10.31 9.57
N GLU A 398 -19.49 10.69 9.92
CA GLU A 398 -20.44 11.29 8.99
C GLU A 398 -20.21 12.81 8.89
N PHE A 399 -20.18 13.32 7.66
CA PHE A 399 -20.07 14.74 7.33
C PHE A 399 -21.38 15.25 6.73
N ASP A 400 -21.55 16.56 6.71
CA ASP A 400 -22.70 17.28 6.15
C ASP A 400 -22.86 17.18 4.62
N GLY A 401 -21.95 16.47 3.95
CA GLY A 401 -22.03 16.12 2.54
C GLY A 401 -20.90 15.20 2.09
N PRO A 402 -20.85 14.84 0.79
CA PRO A 402 -19.81 13.99 0.24
C PRO A 402 -18.41 14.56 0.43
N THR A 403 -17.47 13.71 0.84
CA THR A 403 -16.04 14.02 0.98
C THR A 403 -15.23 13.63 -0.27
N THR A 404 -15.92 13.39 -1.38
CA THR A 404 -15.35 13.11 -2.70
C THR A 404 -14.94 14.40 -3.39
N PHE A 405 -13.98 14.30 -4.30
CA PHE A 405 -13.54 15.43 -5.11
C PHE A 405 -13.10 14.99 -6.51
N VAL A 406 -12.66 15.96 -7.31
CA VAL A 406 -11.96 15.71 -8.59
C VAL A 406 -10.53 16.20 -8.40
N ALA A 407 -9.55 15.33 -8.65
CA ALA A 407 -8.15 15.73 -8.60
C ALA A 407 -7.81 16.79 -9.68
N GLY A 408 -6.80 17.61 -9.39
CA GLY A 408 -6.30 18.61 -10.34
C GLY A 408 -5.68 17.98 -11.59
N GLN A 409 -5.41 18.80 -12.60
CA GLN A 409 -4.75 18.36 -13.84
C GLN A 409 -3.28 17.95 -13.60
N ASP A 410 -2.58 18.69 -12.74
CA ASP A 410 -1.20 18.40 -12.36
C ASP A 410 -1.20 17.56 -11.09
N GLN A 411 -1.06 16.24 -11.28
CA GLN A 411 -0.96 15.25 -10.21
C GLN A 411 0.48 14.76 -10.05
N ASN A 412 1.47 15.62 -10.28
CA ASN A 412 2.88 15.26 -10.10
C ASN A 412 3.34 15.59 -8.67
N PRO A 413 4.30 14.83 -8.11
CA PRO A 413 4.76 15.07 -6.75
C PRO A 413 5.46 16.43 -6.65
N LYS A 414 5.26 17.11 -5.53
CA LYS A 414 5.73 18.47 -5.24
C LYS A 414 6.66 18.48 -4.04
N TRP A 415 7.70 19.29 -4.13
CA TRP A 415 8.65 19.55 -3.07
C TRP A 415 9.25 20.94 -3.22
N SER A 416 9.55 21.58 -2.10
CA SER A 416 10.38 22.79 -2.03
C SER A 416 11.17 22.80 -0.71
N PRO A 417 12.22 23.64 -0.59
CA PRO A 417 12.93 23.81 0.69
C PRO A 417 12.05 24.34 1.83
N GLN A 418 10.94 25.04 1.52
CA GLN A 418 10.03 25.63 2.51
C GLN A 418 8.89 24.68 2.89
N ASP A 419 8.36 23.92 1.93
CA ASP A 419 7.34 22.90 2.15
C ASP A 419 7.80 21.57 1.53
N PRO A 420 8.06 20.54 2.36
CA PRO A 420 8.49 19.23 1.87
C PRO A 420 7.42 18.53 1.00
N GLY A 421 6.15 18.96 1.02
CA GLY A 421 5.12 18.41 0.14
C GLY A 421 5.03 16.89 0.21
N ASP A 422 5.16 16.23 -0.95
CA ASP A 422 5.11 14.78 -1.12
C ASP A 422 6.33 14.02 -0.54
N LEU A 423 7.40 14.74 -0.15
CA LEU A 423 8.51 14.15 0.63
C LEU A 423 8.11 13.87 2.08
N ALA A 424 7.10 14.60 2.59
CA ALA A 424 6.59 14.42 3.94
C ALA A 424 5.04 14.29 3.96
N PRO A 425 4.46 13.28 3.31
CA PRO A 425 3.08 13.35 2.83
C PRO A 425 2.00 13.11 3.90
N ALA A 426 2.37 12.86 5.16
CA ALA A 426 1.40 12.68 6.24
C ALA A 426 1.79 13.49 7.47
N GLY A 427 0.80 13.98 8.21
CA GLY A 427 1.01 14.81 9.40
C GLY A 427 0.00 14.53 10.49
N VAL A 428 0.48 14.53 11.73
CA VAL A 428 -0.35 14.59 12.94
C VAL A 428 0.09 15.81 13.73
N GLY A 429 -0.86 16.59 14.24
CA GLY A 429 -0.54 17.82 14.93
C GLY A 429 -1.55 18.18 16.00
N ALA A 430 -1.24 19.25 16.73
CA ALA A 430 -2.03 19.78 17.82
C ALA A 430 -2.01 21.31 17.81
N SER A 431 -3.08 21.93 18.26
CA SER A 431 -3.22 23.39 18.36
C SER A 431 -3.87 23.74 19.69
N GLY A 432 -3.16 24.43 20.59
CA GLY A 432 -3.63 24.66 21.95
C GLY A 432 -3.87 23.37 22.76
N LEU A 433 -3.23 22.26 22.38
CA LEU A 433 -3.52 20.91 22.86
C LEU A 433 -2.22 20.15 23.15
N SER A 434 -2.17 19.38 24.23
CA SER A 434 -1.08 18.42 24.46
C SER A 434 -1.55 17.00 24.17
N ILE A 435 -0.76 16.25 23.40
CA ILE A 435 -1.05 14.87 23.01
C ILE A 435 0.18 13.97 23.13
N GLU A 436 -0.05 12.69 23.32
CA GLU A 436 0.95 11.64 23.11
C GLU A 436 0.47 10.72 21.99
N LEU A 437 1.39 10.39 21.10
CA LEU A 437 1.17 9.64 19.88
C LEU A 437 1.83 8.28 20.00
N ASN A 438 1.01 7.25 19.81
CA ASN A 438 1.37 5.85 19.88
C ASN A 438 1.02 5.18 18.55
N ARG A 439 1.84 4.21 18.13
CA ARG A 439 1.65 3.41 16.90
C ARG A 439 1.17 4.23 15.70
N LEU A 440 1.97 5.20 15.27
CA LEU A 440 1.71 5.92 14.04
C LEU A 440 2.00 5.00 12.85
N ARG A 441 1.05 4.86 11.95
CA ARG A 441 1.12 4.00 10.77
C ARG A 441 0.82 4.78 9.52
N ILE A 442 1.59 4.48 8.48
CA ILE A 442 1.30 4.90 7.12
C ILE A 442 0.91 3.67 6.34
N TRP A 443 -0.20 3.79 5.63
CA TRP A 443 -0.71 2.83 4.68
C TRP A 443 -0.78 3.49 3.32
N ARG A 444 -0.67 2.68 2.27
CA ARG A 444 -0.94 3.08 0.90
C ARG A 444 -2.06 2.23 0.32
N ASP A 445 -2.72 2.74 -0.70
CA ASP A 445 -3.62 1.92 -1.51
C ASP A 445 -2.86 0.96 -2.45
N LEU A 446 -3.58 0.07 -3.11
CA LEU A 446 -3.06 -0.70 -4.25
C LEU A 446 -2.79 0.22 -5.44
N TYR A 447 -1.92 -0.22 -6.34
CA TYR A 447 -1.55 0.55 -7.52
C TYR A 447 -1.74 -0.33 -8.76
N TYR A 448 -2.79 -0.08 -9.53
CA TYR A 448 -3.06 -0.84 -10.75
C TYR A 448 -2.21 -0.32 -11.90
N LEU A 449 -1.30 -1.16 -12.39
CA LEU A 449 -0.42 -0.81 -13.51
C LEU A 449 -1.17 -0.67 -14.84
N ALA A 450 -0.93 0.41 -15.58
CA ALA A 450 -1.42 0.61 -16.94
C ALA A 450 -0.48 -0.07 -17.96
N ILE A 451 -0.36 -1.40 -17.85
CA ILE A 451 0.37 -2.26 -18.78
C ILE A 451 -0.56 -3.16 -19.60
N SER A 452 -0.18 -3.45 -20.85
CA SER A 452 -0.93 -4.30 -21.76
C SER A 452 0.01 -5.03 -22.71
N ASP A 453 -0.27 -6.31 -23.01
CA ASP A 453 0.43 -7.07 -24.05
C ASP A 453 -0.24 -6.99 -25.44
N GLN A 454 -1.29 -6.17 -25.55
CA GLN A 454 -2.03 -5.95 -26.79
C GLN A 454 -1.18 -5.18 -27.82
N PRO A 455 -1.39 -5.44 -29.13
CA PRO A 455 -0.72 -4.69 -30.20
C PRO A 455 -0.93 -3.18 -30.05
N GLY A 456 0.15 -2.40 -30.07
CA GLY A 456 0.11 -0.94 -29.93
C GLY A 456 0.59 -0.40 -28.59
N TYR A 457 0.78 -1.26 -27.57
CA TYR A 457 1.36 -0.87 -26.27
C TYR A 457 2.80 -1.36 -26.12
N ALA A 458 3.65 -0.55 -25.47
CA ALA A 458 5.03 -0.94 -25.18
C ALA A 458 5.07 -2.15 -24.24
N THR A 459 5.93 -3.14 -24.55
CA THR A 459 6.10 -4.39 -23.79
C THR A 459 6.78 -4.21 -22.43
N GLY A 460 7.04 -2.97 -22.03
CA GLY A 460 7.62 -2.60 -20.74
C GLY A 460 6.67 -2.88 -19.59
N ARG A 461 7.21 -3.50 -18.54
CA ARG A 461 6.55 -3.80 -17.27
C ARG A 461 6.62 -2.61 -16.29
N SER A 462 6.35 -1.42 -16.80
CA SER A 462 6.41 -0.15 -16.09
C SER A 462 5.28 0.72 -16.59
N ASP A 463 4.70 1.57 -15.75
CA ASP A 463 3.63 2.48 -16.15
C ASP A 463 4.10 3.66 -17.02
N TYR A 464 5.42 3.81 -17.20
CA TYR A 464 6.03 4.96 -17.88
C TYR A 464 6.40 4.66 -19.34
N ASP A 465 6.01 5.53 -20.28
CA ASP A 465 6.34 5.47 -21.72
C ASP A 465 7.76 6.00 -22.05
N LEU A 466 8.72 5.75 -21.16
CA LEU A 466 10.12 6.13 -21.31
C LEU A 466 11.04 4.92 -21.11
N PHE A 467 12.08 4.83 -21.93
CA PHE A 467 13.19 3.90 -21.70
C PHE A 467 14.07 4.42 -20.56
N ARG A 468 13.69 4.12 -19.32
CA ARG A 468 14.50 4.33 -18.11
C ARG A 468 14.75 2.99 -17.43
N SER A 469 15.96 2.82 -16.89
CA SER A 469 16.24 1.68 -16.01
C SER A 469 15.53 1.88 -14.67
N ASN A 470 15.30 0.78 -13.95
CA ASN A 470 14.68 0.85 -12.64
C ASN A 470 15.49 1.69 -11.64
N GLY A 471 16.82 1.62 -11.72
CA GLY A 471 17.70 2.44 -10.90
C GLY A 471 17.48 3.94 -11.13
N GLN A 472 17.27 4.35 -12.38
CA GLN A 472 17.01 5.76 -12.73
C GLN A 472 15.66 6.26 -12.19
N ILE A 473 14.62 5.41 -12.22
CA ILE A 473 13.31 5.77 -11.65
C ILE A 473 13.41 5.91 -10.13
N LEU A 474 14.03 4.94 -9.46
CA LEU A 474 14.20 4.99 -8.00
C LEU A 474 15.07 6.17 -7.57
N GLU A 475 16.09 6.51 -8.35
CA GLU A 475 16.90 7.71 -8.12
C GLU A 475 16.05 8.99 -8.23
N ILE A 476 15.18 9.11 -9.23
CA ILE A 476 14.25 10.25 -9.33
C ILE A 476 13.34 10.33 -8.11
N PHE A 477 12.76 9.22 -7.67
CA PHE A 477 11.90 9.20 -6.48
C PHE A 477 12.64 9.60 -5.20
N ALA A 478 13.96 9.38 -5.14
CA ALA A 478 14.82 9.77 -4.04
C ALA A 478 15.54 11.12 -4.24
N SER A 479 15.13 11.90 -5.25
CA SER A 479 15.69 13.22 -5.58
C SER A 479 14.58 14.26 -5.73
N PRO A 480 14.03 14.82 -4.63
CA PRO A 480 12.90 15.74 -4.64
C PRO A 480 13.08 16.97 -5.53
N GLU A 481 14.31 17.47 -5.63
CA GLU A 481 14.69 18.57 -6.51
C GLU A 481 14.52 18.26 -8.01
N LYS A 482 14.44 16.98 -8.38
CA LYS A 482 14.21 16.55 -9.77
C LYS A 482 12.72 16.45 -10.13
N TRP A 483 11.81 16.37 -9.16
CA TRP A 483 10.40 16.03 -9.43
C TRP A 483 9.70 17.04 -10.34
N ALA A 484 9.99 18.34 -10.17
CA ALA A 484 9.39 19.39 -10.99
C ALA A 484 9.98 19.51 -12.40
N SER A 485 11.12 18.87 -12.68
CA SER A 485 11.85 19.02 -13.95
C SER A 485 11.97 17.72 -14.76
N THR A 486 11.59 16.59 -14.17
CA THR A 486 11.62 15.29 -14.84
C THR A 486 10.37 15.08 -15.69
N ASP A 487 10.55 14.48 -16.87
CA ASP A 487 9.47 13.99 -17.75
C ASP A 487 8.84 12.66 -17.29
N LEU A 488 9.35 12.05 -16.21
CA LEU A 488 8.94 10.72 -15.77
C LEU A 488 7.44 10.69 -15.44
N PHE A 489 6.96 11.64 -14.63
CA PHE A 489 5.58 11.63 -14.17
C PHE A 489 4.58 12.01 -15.27
N GLU A 490 5.00 12.80 -16.25
CA GLU A 490 4.21 13.14 -17.44
C GLU A 490 4.12 11.97 -18.43
N SER A 491 5.08 11.03 -18.37
CA SER A 491 5.09 9.84 -19.22
C SER A 491 4.22 8.67 -18.71
N ARG A 492 3.42 8.88 -17.65
CA ARG A 492 2.51 7.86 -17.13
C ARG A 492 1.44 7.52 -18.17
N ARG A 493 1.26 6.23 -18.42
CA ARG A 493 0.31 5.73 -19.40
C ARG A 493 -1.10 5.67 -18.85
N ALA A 494 -2.06 5.91 -19.74
CA ALA A 494 -3.43 5.46 -19.56
C ALA A 494 -3.67 4.29 -20.52
N ILE A 495 -4.35 3.24 -20.05
CA ILE A 495 -4.83 2.16 -20.92
C ILE A 495 -6.32 1.95 -20.74
N GLU A 496 -7.02 1.62 -21.82
CA GLU A 496 -8.47 1.50 -21.86
C GLU A 496 -8.91 0.12 -22.37
N PHE A 497 -10.00 -0.37 -21.79
CA PHE A 497 -10.64 -1.64 -22.12
C PHE A 497 -12.13 -1.42 -22.31
N VAL A 498 -12.62 -1.65 -23.52
CA VAL A 498 -14.04 -1.55 -23.86
C VAL A 498 -14.72 -2.87 -23.54
N MET A 499 -15.71 -2.85 -22.64
CA MET A 499 -16.50 -4.03 -22.27
C MET A 499 -17.82 -4.04 -23.03
N GLU A 500 -18.02 -5.07 -23.85
CA GLU A 500 -19.31 -5.32 -24.51
C GLU A 500 -20.34 -5.89 -23.53
N ASP A 501 -21.54 -6.19 -24.04
CA ASP A 501 -22.55 -6.90 -23.27
C ASP A 501 -21.98 -8.23 -22.74
N ARG A 502 -22.28 -8.53 -21.47
CA ARG A 502 -21.87 -9.75 -20.76
C ARG A 502 -20.35 -9.94 -20.56
N GLN A 503 -19.51 -8.96 -20.89
CA GLN A 503 -18.08 -9.00 -20.63
C GLN A 503 -17.73 -8.34 -19.30
N TYR A 504 -16.76 -8.94 -18.60
CA TYR A 504 -16.29 -8.53 -17.29
C TYR A 504 -14.78 -8.41 -17.28
N PHE A 505 -14.23 -7.40 -16.62
CA PHE A 505 -12.78 -7.16 -16.55
C PHE A 505 -12.20 -7.51 -15.17
N PRO A 506 -11.51 -8.65 -15.01
CA PRO A 506 -10.86 -8.99 -13.76
C PRO A 506 -9.43 -8.42 -13.63
N LEU A 507 -9.10 -7.91 -12.46
CA LEU A 507 -7.74 -7.59 -12.01
C LEU A 507 -7.43 -8.32 -10.70
N GLY A 508 -6.18 -8.51 -10.37
CA GLY A 508 -5.79 -9.00 -9.06
C GLY A 508 -5.10 -7.93 -8.25
N ASP A 509 -5.15 -8.13 -6.94
CA ASP A 509 -4.82 -7.11 -5.95
C ASP A 509 -3.31 -6.98 -5.71
N ASN A 510 -2.50 -7.80 -6.37
CA ASN A 510 -1.04 -7.74 -6.27
C ASN A 510 -0.47 -6.76 -7.30
N SER A 511 -0.27 -5.50 -6.88
CA SER A 511 0.18 -4.38 -7.73
C SER A 511 1.26 -4.78 -8.76
N PRO A 512 2.43 -5.32 -8.36
CA PRO A 512 3.51 -5.61 -9.31
C PRO A 512 3.47 -6.99 -9.98
N GLN A 513 2.61 -7.93 -9.57
CA GLN A 513 2.71 -9.34 -10.02
C GLN A 513 1.38 -10.01 -10.38
N SER A 514 0.29 -9.24 -10.50
CA SER A 514 -0.98 -9.79 -10.94
C SER A 514 -1.10 -9.84 -12.47
N SER A 515 -0.63 -10.93 -13.08
CA SER A 515 -0.84 -11.20 -14.51
C SER A 515 -2.31 -11.52 -14.78
N ASP A 516 -3.09 -10.48 -15.03
CA ASP A 516 -4.56 -10.52 -15.18
C ASP A 516 -4.98 -10.44 -16.64
N ALA A 517 -6.26 -10.10 -16.89
CA ALA A 517 -6.81 -9.90 -18.22
C ALA A 517 -5.94 -9.03 -19.14
N ARG A 518 -5.18 -8.08 -18.55
CA ARG A 518 -4.20 -7.21 -19.22
C ARG A 518 -3.10 -7.92 -20.01
N LEU A 519 -2.67 -9.11 -19.56
CA LEU A 519 -1.50 -9.83 -20.07
C LEU A 519 -1.83 -11.25 -20.53
N TRP A 520 -3.09 -11.51 -20.83
CA TRP A 520 -3.50 -12.80 -21.35
C TRP A 520 -3.25 -12.86 -22.86
N ARG A 521 -2.69 -13.99 -23.32
CA ARG A 521 -2.73 -14.37 -24.74
C ARG A 521 -4.12 -14.88 -25.14
N ALA A 522 -5.15 -14.20 -24.68
CA ALA A 522 -6.58 -14.46 -24.83
C ALA A 522 -7.32 -13.10 -24.76
N PRO A 523 -8.63 -13.02 -25.00
CA PRO A 523 -9.35 -11.76 -24.88
C PRO A 523 -9.17 -11.14 -23.47
N PRO A 524 -9.01 -9.80 -23.35
CA PRO A 524 -8.75 -9.12 -22.09
C PRO A 524 -10.04 -8.92 -21.29
N TYR A 525 -10.87 -9.94 -21.19
CA TYR A 525 -12.13 -9.95 -20.44
C TYR A 525 -12.57 -11.39 -20.17
N VAL A 526 -13.60 -11.54 -19.37
CA VAL A 526 -14.26 -12.81 -19.05
C VAL A 526 -15.73 -12.69 -19.42
N GLU A 527 -16.22 -13.67 -20.16
CA GLU A 527 -17.63 -13.77 -20.53
C GLU A 527 -18.48 -14.20 -19.33
N ARG A 528 -19.74 -13.74 -19.28
CA ARG A 528 -20.67 -14.02 -18.17
C ARG A 528 -20.82 -15.51 -17.85
N ASP A 529 -20.80 -16.37 -18.87
CA ASP A 529 -20.96 -17.83 -18.73
C ASP A 529 -19.70 -18.54 -18.21
N MET A 530 -18.56 -17.86 -18.20
CA MET A 530 -17.32 -18.35 -17.59
C MET A 530 -17.24 -18.08 -16.09
N LEU A 531 -18.09 -17.19 -15.56
CA LEU A 531 -18.16 -16.92 -14.11
C LEU A 531 -18.73 -18.13 -13.37
N LEU A 532 -17.95 -18.67 -12.44
CA LEU A 532 -18.29 -19.85 -11.66
C LEU A 532 -18.95 -19.49 -10.32
N GLY A 533 -18.63 -18.33 -9.75
CA GLY A 533 -19.18 -17.91 -8.47
C GLY A 533 -18.40 -16.80 -7.78
N LYS A 534 -18.89 -16.40 -6.61
CA LYS A 534 -18.28 -15.38 -5.75
C LYS A 534 -17.47 -16.04 -4.64
N ALA A 535 -16.23 -15.63 -4.43
CA ALA A 535 -15.47 -16.00 -3.24
C ALA A 535 -16.04 -15.23 -2.04
N VAL A 536 -16.48 -15.94 -1.00
CA VAL A 536 -17.22 -15.31 0.13
C VAL A 536 -16.49 -15.37 1.46
N MET A 537 -15.66 -16.38 1.71
CA MET A 537 -15.03 -16.57 3.02
C MET A 537 -13.71 -17.32 2.94
N ILE A 538 -12.72 -16.89 3.73
CA ILE A 538 -11.57 -17.72 4.12
C ILE A 538 -12.00 -18.56 5.32
N TYR A 539 -12.15 -19.87 5.14
CA TYR A 539 -12.74 -20.75 6.16
C TYR A 539 -11.70 -21.62 6.89
N TRP A 540 -10.52 -21.82 6.30
CA TRP A 540 -9.44 -22.58 6.92
C TRP A 540 -8.06 -22.07 6.45
N PRO A 541 -7.52 -21.04 7.12
CA PRO A 541 -6.17 -20.57 6.84
C PRO A 541 -5.15 -21.62 7.28
N HIS A 542 -3.89 -21.40 6.96
CA HIS A 542 -2.81 -22.25 7.47
C HIS A 542 -2.69 -22.14 9.01
N GLY A 543 -2.01 -23.12 9.59
CA GLY A 543 -1.68 -23.10 11.01
C GLY A 543 -0.49 -22.18 11.28
N TRP A 544 -0.46 -21.54 12.44
CA TRP A 544 0.75 -20.89 12.96
C TRP A 544 1.77 -21.96 13.32
N ASN A 545 3.04 -21.65 13.10
CA ASN A 545 4.14 -22.52 13.50
C ASN A 545 4.70 -22.15 14.90
N ARG A 546 4.18 -21.07 15.55
CA ARG A 546 4.54 -20.65 16.92
C ARG A 546 3.34 -20.16 17.76
N PRO A 547 3.35 -20.37 19.09
CA PRO A 547 4.20 -21.30 19.85
C PRO A 547 3.67 -22.75 19.79
N VAL A 548 2.48 -22.97 19.21
CA VAL A 548 1.83 -24.27 19.11
C VAL A 548 1.61 -24.61 17.64
N PRO A 549 2.29 -25.64 17.09
CA PRO A 549 2.06 -26.06 15.71
C PRO A 549 0.59 -26.49 15.55
N PHE A 550 0.00 -26.22 14.38
CA PHE A 550 -1.38 -26.55 14.02
C PHE A 550 -2.50 -25.65 14.59
N THR A 551 -2.16 -24.56 15.31
CA THR A 551 -3.18 -23.58 15.70
C THR A 551 -3.64 -22.80 14.47
N PRO A 552 -4.93 -22.82 14.07
CA PRO A 552 -5.37 -22.12 12.86
C PRO A 552 -5.13 -20.62 12.98
N ASN A 553 -4.72 -19.97 11.89
CA ASN A 553 -4.58 -18.51 11.83
C ASN A 553 -5.96 -17.81 11.81
N VAL A 554 -6.69 -17.87 12.93
CA VAL A 554 -8.07 -17.37 13.03
C VAL A 554 -8.19 -15.88 12.67
N ARG A 555 -7.11 -15.09 12.76
CA ARG A 555 -7.10 -13.69 12.31
C ARG A 555 -7.33 -13.54 10.80
N ARG A 556 -6.96 -14.54 9.99
CA ARG A 556 -7.26 -14.59 8.55
C ARG A 556 -8.60 -15.22 8.23
N MET A 557 -9.29 -15.84 9.19
CA MET A 557 -10.65 -16.34 8.95
C MET A 557 -11.63 -15.18 8.88
N GLY A 558 -12.45 -15.15 7.84
CA GLY A 558 -13.42 -14.07 7.70
C GLY A 558 -14.05 -13.99 6.32
N VAL A 559 -15.03 -13.11 6.21
CA VAL A 559 -15.66 -12.75 4.94
C VAL A 559 -14.62 -12.10 4.05
N ILE A 560 -14.56 -12.54 2.79
CA ILE A 560 -13.69 -11.93 1.79
C ILE A 560 -14.28 -10.57 1.43
N ARG A 561 -13.47 -9.53 1.63
CA ARG A 561 -13.83 -8.15 1.31
C ARG A 561 -13.21 -7.79 -0.03
#